data_AF-A0A2H6KFB3-F1
#
_entry.id   AF-A0A2H6KFB3-F1
#
_cell.length_a   1.000
_cell.length_b   1.000
_cell.length_c   1.000
_cell.angle_alpha   90.00
_cell.angle_beta   90.00
_cell.angle_gamma   90.00
#
_symmetry.space_group_name_H-M   'P 1'
#
loop_
_entity.id
_entity.type
_entity.pdbx_description
1 polymer ?
#
loop_
_entity_poly.entity_id
_entity_poly.type
_entity_poly.pdbx_seq_one_letter_code
_entity_poly.pdbx_strand_id
1 'polypeptide(L)'
;MAPIRSCVRRVPALIFCLYIVVFNGFTIGAPPTDGISDSGAYPARGIAFYADNEEFYRKVKILETLSRPDIQLCNYLKFVLLVIRDSKSSPEVKEADAKECHQLMHDINHISNAQGYYTELRTMLNEYRAIARRLQRKNVPPERSAELRSALENLEERFKGKEKAVSDILRVNNASYYRETVRKAKTFIRKHTGQTPPQTHDKGSSEISGGKPAALVSDSSGDTGVRHSGGGEIVPDSDSGNEMMRELLNDRVLSKPLEEARAKATKIEEILRDP
;
A
#
# COMPACT_ATOMS: atom_id res chain seq x y z
N MET A 1 -9.37 15.81 64.28
CA MET A 1 -9.15 15.98 62.83
C MET A 1 -7.66 15.92 62.56
N ALA A 2 -7.18 15.08 61.65
CA ALA A 2 -5.75 14.83 61.42
C ALA A 2 -5.32 15.29 60.01
N PRO A 3 -4.09 15.81 59.82
CA PRO A 3 -3.62 16.28 58.53
C PRO A 3 -3.01 15.14 57.69
N ILE A 4 -3.46 14.98 56.45
CA ILE A 4 -2.87 14.04 55.49
C ILE A 4 -1.67 14.71 54.82
N ARG A 5 -0.45 14.30 55.20
CA ARG A 5 0.79 14.59 54.44
C ARG A 5 0.97 13.51 53.37
N SER A 6 0.88 13.86 52.08
CA SER A 6 1.29 12.97 50.99
C SER A 6 2.77 13.18 50.66
N CYS A 7 3.56 12.10 50.76
CA CYS A 7 4.99 12.15 50.47
C CYS A 7 5.25 12.02 48.96
N VAL A 8 5.67 13.12 48.32
CA VAL A 8 6.29 13.06 46.98
C VAL A 8 7.76 12.66 47.13
N ARG A 9 8.11 11.40 46.84
CA ARG A 9 9.53 11.01 46.71
C ARG A 9 9.77 9.79 45.79
N ARG A 10 10.48 10.09 44.69
CA ARG A 10 11.45 9.22 43.96
C ARG A 10 11.00 7.84 43.46
N VAL A 11 10.56 7.75 42.19
CA VAL A 11 10.84 6.59 41.32
C VAL A 11 11.16 6.97 39.86
N PRO A 12 12.27 7.70 39.56
CA PRO A 12 12.75 7.83 38.17
C PRO A 12 13.71 6.69 37.75
N ALA A 13 14.32 5.97 38.71
CA ALA A 13 15.38 5.00 38.42
C ALA A 13 14.89 3.70 37.74
N LEU A 14 13.65 3.25 38.02
CA LEU A 14 13.12 2.00 37.47
C LEU A 14 12.81 2.05 35.96
N ILE A 15 12.58 3.24 35.40
CA ILE A 15 12.31 3.43 33.96
C ILE A 15 13.60 3.22 33.15
N PHE A 16 14.77 3.64 33.67
CA PHE A 16 16.05 3.45 33.00
C PHE A 16 16.49 1.97 32.93
N CYS A 17 16.22 1.17 33.96
CA CYS A 17 16.58 -0.26 33.95
C CYS A 17 15.79 -1.06 32.90
N LEU A 18 14.53 -0.73 32.64
CA LEU A 18 13.74 -1.36 31.57
C LEU A 18 14.22 -0.97 30.16
N TYR A 19 14.83 0.20 30.01
CA TYR A 19 15.33 0.68 28.71
C TYR A 19 16.57 -0.09 28.22
N ILE A 20 17.44 -0.50 29.14
CA ILE A 20 18.68 -1.25 28.82
C ILE A 20 18.38 -2.69 28.40
N VAL A 21 17.34 -3.33 28.96
CA VAL A 21 16.97 -4.72 28.62
C VAL A 21 16.47 -4.85 27.18
N VAL A 22 15.81 -3.81 26.64
CA VAL A 22 15.32 -3.82 25.24
C VAL A 22 16.47 -3.67 24.23
N PHE A 23 17.53 -2.95 24.56
CA PHE A 23 18.67 -2.74 23.65
C PHE A 23 19.71 -3.89 23.65
N ASN A 24 19.79 -4.68 24.73
CA ASN A 24 20.72 -5.82 24.81
C ASN A 24 20.31 -7.05 23.98
N GLY A 25 19.19 -6.99 23.24
CA GLY A 25 18.83 -8.01 22.24
C GLY A 25 19.76 -8.03 21.01
N PHE A 26 20.60 -7.00 20.82
CA PHE A 26 21.65 -6.99 19.79
C PHE A 26 22.98 -7.54 20.33
N THR A 27 23.01 -8.84 20.66
CA THR A 27 24.29 -9.52 20.87
C THR A 27 25.06 -9.58 19.56
N ILE A 28 26.20 -8.89 19.50
CA ILE A 28 27.20 -9.08 18.45
C ILE A 28 27.80 -10.48 18.66
N GLY A 29 27.19 -11.48 18.03
CA GLY A 29 27.70 -12.84 17.98
C GLY A 29 29.01 -12.92 17.22
N ALA A 30 29.90 -13.79 17.69
CA ALA A 30 31.11 -14.21 16.98
C ALA A 30 30.76 -14.87 15.62
N PRO A 31 31.73 -15.11 14.72
CA PRO A 31 31.47 -15.76 13.44
C PRO A 31 30.70 -17.08 13.63
N PRO A 32 29.65 -17.34 12.83
CA PRO A 32 28.70 -18.40 13.13
C PRO A 32 29.35 -19.77 13.02
N THR A 33 29.35 -20.50 14.14
CA THR A 33 29.53 -21.95 14.15
C THR A 33 28.14 -22.56 14.35
N ASP A 34 27.67 -23.24 13.31
CA ASP A 34 26.53 -24.18 13.28
C ASP A 34 25.17 -23.75 13.85
N GLY A 35 24.25 -23.45 12.91
CA GLY A 35 22.96 -24.15 12.89
C GLY A 35 21.84 -23.71 13.85
N ILE A 36 21.96 -22.61 14.57
CA ILE A 36 20.87 -22.08 15.39
C ILE A 36 20.06 -21.06 14.57
N SER A 37 18.83 -21.43 14.21
CA SER A 37 17.84 -20.49 13.67
C SER A 37 17.51 -19.43 14.70
N ASP A 38 17.96 -18.20 14.48
CA ASP A 38 17.60 -17.05 15.32
C ASP A 38 16.08 -16.86 15.34
N SER A 39 15.46 -17.33 16.42
CA SER A 39 14.09 -17.00 16.80
C SER A 39 14.06 -15.57 17.37
N GLY A 40 14.42 -14.61 16.52
CA GLY A 40 14.33 -13.19 16.81
C GLY A 40 12.86 -12.83 16.98
N ALA A 41 12.39 -12.79 18.23
CA ALA A 41 11.01 -12.43 18.54
C ALA A 41 10.73 -11.03 17.98
N TYR A 42 9.83 -10.95 17.00
CA TYR A 42 9.46 -9.69 16.36
C TYR A 42 9.05 -8.67 17.43
N PRO A 43 9.55 -7.42 17.37
CA PRO A 43 9.21 -6.40 18.35
C PRO A 43 7.70 -6.19 18.37
N ALA A 44 7.08 -6.26 19.54
CA ALA A 44 5.61 -6.25 19.65
C ALA A 44 4.96 -4.87 19.45
N ARG A 45 5.76 -3.82 19.22
CA ARG A 45 5.37 -2.39 19.12
C ARG A 45 6.38 -1.60 18.29
N GLY A 46 6.10 -0.31 18.08
CA GLY A 46 6.96 0.59 17.31
C GLY A 46 6.91 0.34 15.80
N ILE A 47 7.65 1.11 15.00
CA ILE A 47 7.51 1.05 13.53
C ILE A 47 7.89 -0.31 12.96
N ALA A 48 8.85 -1.00 13.60
CA ALA A 48 9.35 -2.32 13.19
C ALA A 48 8.22 -3.36 13.10
N PHE A 49 7.37 -3.45 14.12
CA PHE A 49 6.21 -4.36 14.15
C PHE A 49 5.32 -4.23 12.91
N TYR A 50 5.05 -2.98 12.51
CA TYR A 50 4.16 -2.68 11.39
C TYR A 50 4.87 -2.74 10.05
N ALA A 51 6.17 -2.44 10.02
CA ALA A 51 6.99 -2.48 8.81
C ALA A 51 7.27 -3.92 8.37
N ASP A 52 7.47 -4.87 9.29
CA ASP A 52 7.71 -6.27 8.94
C ASP A 52 6.39 -7.05 8.72
N ASN A 53 5.25 -6.47 9.07
CA ASN A 53 3.93 -7.04 8.80
C ASN A 53 3.46 -6.73 7.36
N GLU A 54 3.59 -7.71 6.45
CA GLU A 54 3.20 -7.53 5.04
C GLU A 54 1.68 -7.38 4.83
N GLU A 55 0.82 -7.91 5.70
CA GLU A 55 -0.63 -7.66 5.63
C GLU A 55 -0.94 -6.19 5.93
N PHE A 56 -0.29 -5.62 6.95
CA PHE A 56 -0.40 -4.21 7.29
C PHE A 56 0.12 -3.32 6.17
N TYR A 57 1.31 -3.60 5.64
CA TYR A 57 1.87 -2.85 4.51
C TYR A 57 0.93 -2.89 3.28
N ARG A 58 0.35 -4.06 2.97
CA ARG A 58 -0.67 -4.20 1.92
C ARG A 58 -1.94 -3.40 2.22
N LYS A 59 -2.44 -3.39 3.46
CA LYS A 59 -3.58 -2.56 3.89
C LYS A 59 -3.30 -1.08 3.67
N VAL A 60 -2.15 -0.57 4.12
CA VAL A 60 -1.76 0.85 3.93
C VAL A 60 -1.70 1.21 2.44
N LYS A 61 -1.07 0.38 1.60
CA LYS A 61 -1.02 0.60 0.14
C LYS A 61 -2.42 0.63 -0.49
N ILE A 62 -3.33 -0.26 -0.09
CA ILE A 62 -4.72 -0.26 -0.56
C ILE A 62 -5.45 1.02 -0.13
N LEU A 63 -5.27 1.46 1.12
CA LEU A 63 -5.92 2.66 1.63
C LEU A 63 -5.41 3.93 0.95
N GLU A 64 -4.11 4.04 0.71
CA GLU A 64 -3.49 5.11 -0.10
C GLU A 64 -4.06 5.17 -1.53
N THR A 65 -4.22 4.01 -2.19
CA THR A 65 -4.82 3.96 -3.53
C THR A 65 -6.29 4.38 -3.50
N LEU A 66 -7.07 3.91 -2.52
CA LEU A 66 -8.51 4.20 -2.41
C LEU A 66 -8.81 5.61 -1.92
N SER A 67 -7.88 6.27 -1.22
CA SER A 67 -7.99 7.67 -0.80
C SER A 67 -7.50 8.67 -1.84
N ARG A 68 -6.99 8.22 -2.99
CA ARG A 68 -6.57 9.13 -4.07
C ARG A 68 -7.77 9.97 -4.56
N PRO A 69 -7.68 11.31 -4.58
CA PRO A 69 -8.79 12.17 -4.98
C PRO A 69 -9.29 11.87 -6.39
N ASP A 70 -10.56 11.48 -6.51
CA ASP A 70 -11.25 11.35 -7.79
C ASP A 70 -12.00 12.66 -8.12
N ILE A 71 -11.26 13.58 -8.73
CA ILE A 71 -11.78 14.90 -9.16
C ILE A 71 -12.97 14.74 -10.12
N GLN A 72 -12.97 13.69 -10.96
CA GLN A 72 -14.08 13.44 -11.87
C GLN A 72 -15.33 13.06 -11.09
N LEU A 73 -15.24 12.09 -10.17
CA LEU A 73 -16.36 11.65 -9.32
C LEU A 73 -16.96 12.83 -8.53
N CYS A 74 -16.12 13.68 -7.95
CA CYS A 74 -16.55 14.90 -7.25
C CYS A 74 -17.27 15.89 -8.17
N ASN A 75 -16.78 16.09 -9.40
CA ASN A 75 -17.42 16.98 -10.39
C ASN A 75 -18.75 16.41 -10.90
N TYR A 76 -18.86 15.09 -11.08
CA TYR A 76 -20.13 14.44 -11.42
C TYR A 76 -21.19 14.60 -10.33
N LEU A 77 -20.83 14.50 -9.04
CA LEU A 77 -21.79 14.76 -7.95
C LEU A 77 -22.25 16.22 -7.92
N LYS A 78 -21.35 17.19 -8.15
CA LYS A 78 -21.73 18.60 -8.31
C LYS A 78 -22.69 18.81 -9.49
N PHE A 79 -22.48 18.12 -10.60
CA PHE A 79 -23.39 18.15 -11.75
C PHE A 79 -24.76 17.52 -11.42
N VAL A 80 -24.78 16.41 -10.68
CA VAL A 80 -26.03 15.76 -10.25
C VAL A 80 -26.91 16.67 -9.39
N LEU A 81 -26.34 17.54 -8.53
CA LEU A 81 -27.11 18.55 -7.80
C LEU A 81 -27.88 19.50 -8.73
N LEU A 82 -27.30 19.87 -9.87
CA LEU A 82 -27.99 20.70 -10.89
C LEU A 82 -29.13 19.90 -11.54
N VAL A 83 -28.87 18.64 -11.91
CA VAL A 83 -29.90 17.75 -12.48
C VAL A 83 -31.07 17.50 -11.52
N ILE A 84 -30.80 17.33 -10.21
CA ILE A 84 -31.84 17.17 -9.18
C ILE A 84 -32.69 18.45 -9.09
N ARG A 85 -32.05 19.63 -9.04
CA ARG A 85 -32.73 20.93 -9.00
C ARG A 85 -33.68 21.11 -10.18
N ASP A 86 -33.22 20.79 -11.38
CA ASP A 86 -33.95 21.03 -12.64
C ASP A 86 -34.92 19.89 -13.01
N SER A 87 -34.93 18.78 -12.25
CA SER A 87 -35.83 17.64 -12.47
C SER A 87 -37.31 17.99 -12.29
N LYS A 88 -38.21 17.13 -12.80
CA LYS A 88 -39.67 17.26 -12.63
C LYS A 88 -40.21 16.57 -11.36
N SER A 89 -39.33 16.07 -10.49
CA SER A 89 -39.70 15.41 -9.23
C SER A 89 -40.41 16.35 -8.25
N SER A 90 -41.16 15.80 -7.29
CA SER A 90 -41.76 16.58 -6.20
C SER A 90 -40.68 17.25 -5.34
N PRO A 91 -41.00 18.37 -4.64
CA PRO A 91 -40.03 19.07 -3.80
C PRO A 91 -39.35 18.17 -2.75
N GLU A 92 -40.13 17.31 -2.09
CA GLU A 92 -39.66 16.36 -1.08
C GLU A 92 -38.62 15.36 -1.63
N VAL A 93 -38.87 14.83 -2.83
CA VAL A 93 -37.92 13.93 -3.50
C VAL A 93 -36.63 14.68 -3.89
N LYS A 94 -36.74 15.91 -4.38
CA LYS A 94 -35.56 16.74 -4.68
C LYS A 94 -34.72 17.02 -3.45
N GLU A 95 -35.35 17.31 -2.31
CA GLU A 95 -34.65 17.57 -1.05
C GLU A 95 -33.92 16.31 -0.55
N ALA A 96 -34.60 15.15 -0.58
CA ALA A 96 -34.01 13.87 -0.21
C ALA A 96 -32.81 13.50 -1.09
N ASP A 97 -32.95 13.58 -2.42
CA ASP A 97 -31.86 13.30 -3.37
C ASP A 97 -30.70 14.29 -3.21
N ALA A 98 -30.97 15.59 -3.01
CA ALA A 98 -29.93 16.59 -2.79
C ALA A 98 -29.15 16.32 -1.49
N LYS A 99 -29.84 15.91 -0.42
CA LYS A 99 -29.23 15.53 0.85
C LYS A 99 -28.34 14.28 0.72
N GLU A 100 -28.79 13.25 0.00
CA GLU A 100 -27.96 12.07 -0.32
C GLU A 100 -26.71 12.48 -1.12
N CYS A 101 -26.88 13.33 -2.14
CA CYS A 101 -25.76 13.83 -2.94
C CYS A 101 -24.73 14.61 -2.10
N HIS A 102 -25.19 15.48 -1.20
CA HIS A 102 -24.30 16.21 -0.29
C HIS A 102 -23.56 15.28 0.68
N GLN A 103 -24.21 14.24 1.21
CA GLN A 103 -23.56 13.24 2.04
C GLN A 103 -22.47 12.46 1.27
N LEU A 104 -22.76 12.04 0.03
CA LEU A 104 -21.79 11.35 -0.83
C LEU A 104 -20.58 12.24 -1.16
N MET A 105 -20.80 13.53 -1.42
CA MET A 105 -19.72 14.50 -1.62
C MET A 105 -18.86 14.67 -0.36
N HIS A 106 -19.49 14.76 0.81
CA HIS A 106 -18.79 14.85 2.10
C HIS A 106 -17.92 13.60 2.34
N ASP A 107 -18.48 12.40 2.14
CA ASP A 107 -17.79 11.15 2.41
C ASP A 107 -16.61 10.93 1.45
N ILE A 108 -16.74 11.26 0.16
CA ILE A 108 -15.62 11.22 -0.80
C ILE A 108 -14.54 12.24 -0.45
N ASN A 109 -14.91 13.43 0.01
CA ASN A 109 -13.95 14.43 0.45
C ASN A 109 -13.21 13.96 1.71
N HIS A 110 -13.91 13.35 2.68
CA HIS A 110 -13.30 12.75 3.87
C HIS A 110 -12.30 11.63 3.50
N ILE A 111 -12.67 10.75 2.58
CA ILE A 111 -11.78 9.71 2.04
C ILE A 111 -10.55 10.34 1.37
N SER A 112 -10.76 11.37 0.55
CA SER A 112 -9.70 12.07 -0.18
C SER A 112 -8.67 12.74 0.74
N ASN A 113 -9.15 13.36 1.83
CA ASN A 113 -8.29 14.02 2.81
C ASN A 113 -7.38 13.04 3.58
N ALA A 114 -7.74 11.76 3.64
CA ALA A 114 -6.91 10.73 4.27
C ALA A 114 -5.67 10.33 3.44
N GLN A 115 -5.58 10.73 2.16
CA GLN A 115 -4.47 10.35 1.28
C GLN A 115 -3.10 10.73 1.84
N GLY A 116 -2.93 11.97 2.29
CA GLY A 116 -1.65 12.46 2.82
C GLY A 116 -1.14 11.61 3.99
N TYR A 117 -2.04 11.21 4.89
CA TYR A 117 -1.72 10.34 6.02
C TYR A 117 -1.24 8.95 5.57
N TYR A 118 -1.95 8.30 4.64
CA TYR A 118 -1.55 6.96 4.17
C TYR A 118 -0.25 6.99 3.34
N THR A 119 -0.03 8.05 2.54
CA THR A 119 1.22 8.27 1.79
C THR A 119 2.40 8.49 2.74
N GLU A 120 2.23 9.32 3.79
CA GLU A 120 3.25 9.54 4.82
C GLU A 120 3.57 8.24 5.56
N LEU A 121 2.55 7.50 6.00
CA LEU A 121 2.71 6.21 6.68
C LEU A 121 3.45 5.19 5.80
N ARG A 122 3.06 5.03 4.53
CA ARG A 122 3.77 4.16 3.58
C ARG A 122 5.23 4.58 3.41
N THR A 123 5.50 5.89 3.37
CA THR A 123 6.85 6.44 3.27
C THR A 123 7.69 6.06 4.49
N MET A 124 7.15 6.22 5.71
CA MET A 124 7.82 5.81 6.95
C MET A 124 8.14 4.30 6.98
N LEU A 125 7.20 3.43 6.57
CA LEU A 125 7.44 1.98 6.52
C LEU A 125 8.53 1.61 5.49
N ASN A 126 8.58 2.31 4.35
CA ASN A 126 9.63 2.14 3.34
C ASN A 126 10.99 2.65 3.84
N GLU A 127 11.03 3.81 4.53
CA GLU A 127 12.22 4.35 5.18
C GLU A 127 12.80 3.34 6.18
N TYR A 128 11.95 2.77 7.06
CA TYR A 128 12.38 1.73 8.01
C TYR A 128 12.96 0.51 7.29
N ARG A 129 12.22 -0.09 6.36
CA ARG A 129 12.66 -1.27 5.59
C ARG A 129 13.98 -1.01 4.88
N ALA A 130 14.18 0.20 4.33
CA ALA A 130 15.41 0.58 3.65
C ALA A 130 16.60 0.75 4.61
N ILE A 131 16.39 1.33 5.81
CA ILE A 131 17.44 1.50 6.82
C ILE A 131 17.81 0.16 7.46
N ALA A 132 16.82 -0.65 7.85
CA ALA A 132 17.04 -2.00 8.41
C ALA A 132 17.86 -2.88 7.46
N ARG A 133 17.48 -2.95 6.17
CA ARG A 133 18.25 -3.65 5.13
C ARG A 133 19.66 -3.10 4.92
N ARG A 134 19.91 -1.81 5.19
CA ARG A 134 21.27 -1.23 5.11
C ARG A 134 22.11 -1.63 6.31
N LEU A 135 21.54 -1.63 7.52
CA LEU A 135 22.22 -2.07 8.75
C LEU A 135 22.57 -3.57 8.75
N GLN A 136 21.77 -4.40 8.07
CA GLN A 136 22.03 -5.83 7.90
C GLN A 136 23.14 -6.16 6.87
N ARG A 137 23.68 -5.18 6.14
CA ARG A 137 24.75 -5.45 5.16
C ARG A 137 26.05 -5.80 5.86
N LYS A 138 26.79 -6.75 5.29
CA LYS A 138 28.19 -6.99 5.69
C LYS A 138 29.00 -5.73 5.42
N ASN A 139 29.93 -5.40 6.32
CA ASN A 139 30.91 -4.31 6.20
C ASN A 139 30.32 -2.89 6.11
N VAL A 140 29.30 -2.56 6.91
CA VAL A 140 28.89 -1.15 7.12
C VAL A 140 29.93 -0.43 7.98
N PRO A 141 30.51 0.71 7.54
CA PRO A 141 31.45 1.49 8.36
C PRO A 141 30.82 1.97 9.68
N PRO A 142 31.58 2.08 10.79
CA PRO A 142 31.04 2.48 12.09
C PRO A 142 30.28 3.81 12.06
N GLU A 143 30.83 4.82 11.39
CA GLU A 143 30.20 6.14 11.21
C GLU A 143 28.84 6.00 10.50
N ARG A 144 28.81 5.28 9.39
CA ARG A 144 27.57 5.04 8.61
C ARG A 144 26.55 4.21 9.40
N SER A 145 27.00 3.30 10.27
CA SER A 145 26.12 2.56 11.18
C SER A 145 25.48 3.48 12.24
N ALA A 146 26.24 4.43 12.78
CA ALA A 146 25.73 5.44 13.71
C ALA A 146 24.69 6.37 13.04
N GLU A 147 24.97 6.86 11.84
CA GLU A 147 24.01 7.64 11.05
C GLU A 147 22.69 6.88 10.80
N LEU A 148 22.78 5.61 10.40
CA LEU A 148 21.61 4.77 10.14
C LEU A 148 20.81 4.48 11.42
N ARG A 149 21.47 4.32 12.57
CA ARG A 149 20.80 4.18 13.88
C ARG A 149 20.08 5.46 14.29
N SER A 150 20.73 6.62 14.17
CA SER A 150 20.09 7.91 14.43
C SER A 150 18.90 8.16 13.49
N ALA A 151 18.99 7.73 12.22
CA ALA A 151 17.87 7.80 11.29
C ALA A 151 16.68 6.90 11.73
N LEU A 152 16.94 5.72 12.30
CA LEU A 152 15.88 4.88 12.89
C LEU A 152 15.25 5.53 14.13
N GLU A 153 16.06 6.10 15.03
CA GLU A 153 15.56 6.77 16.24
C GLU A 153 14.64 7.96 15.90
N ASN A 154 15.05 8.80 14.94
CA ASN A 154 14.23 9.91 14.44
C ASN A 154 12.93 9.42 13.76
N LEU A 155 12.99 8.29 13.04
CA LEU A 155 11.82 7.69 12.40
C LEU A 155 10.84 7.10 13.42
N GLU A 156 11.33 6.42 14.45
CA GLU A 156 10.55 5.88 15.55
C GLU A 156 9.86 7.00 16.34
N GLU A 157 10.56 8.11 16.62
CA GLU A 157 9.95 9.28 17.29
C GLU A 157 8.81 9.90 16.47
N ARG A 158 9.00 10.07 15.15
CA ARG A 158 7.93 10.49 14.22
C ARG A 158 6.76 9.51 14.18
N PHE A 159 7.01 8.21 14.41
CA PHE A 159 6.01 7.15 14.37
C PHE A 159 5.17 7.06 15.65
N LYS A 160 5.74 7.34 16.84
CA LYS A 160 5.02 7.30 18.14
C LYS A 160 3.69 8.07 18.11
N GLY A 161 3.68 9.27 17.53
CA GLY A 161 2.47 10.09 17.39
C GLY A 161 1.38 9.49 16.51
N LYS A 162 1.67 8.41 15.76
CA LYS A 162 0.76 7.72 14.83
C LYS A 162 0.38 6.31 15.28
N GLU A 163 1.05 5.74 16.29
CA GLU A 163 0.93 4.32 16.67
C GLU A 163 -0.53 3.88 16.95
N LYS A 164 -1.34 4.75 17.59
CA LYS A 164 -2.76 4.48 17.81
C LYS A 164 -3.54 4.32 16.49
N ALA A 165 -3.41 5.28 15.58
CA ALA A 165 -4.12 5.27 14.29
C ALA A 165 -3.66 4.09 13.40
N VAL A 166 -2.39 3.72 13.49
CA VAL A 166 -1.81 2.54 12.84
C VAL A 166 -2.38 1.24 13.41
N SER A 167 -2.50 1.12 14.73
CA SER A 167 -3.23 0.01 15.39
C SER A 167 -4.69 -0.06 14.95
N ASP A 168 -5.37 1.08 14.81
CA ASP A 168 -6.76 1.13 14.35
C ASP A 168 -6.90 0.68 12.88
N ILE A 169 -5.96 1.05 12.00
CA ILE A 169 -5.88 0.58 10.60
C ILE A 169 -5.64 -0.93 10.51
N LEU A 170 -4.84 -1.51 11.41
CA LEU A 170 -4.62 -2.95 11.44
C LEU A 170 -5.93 -3.70 11.77
N ARG A 171 -6.73 -3.15 12.68
CA ARG A 171 -7.99 -3.74 13.19
C ARG A 171 -9.21 -3.48 12.30
N VAL A 172 -9.33 -2.32 11.68
CA VAL A 172 -10.55 -1.86 10.99
C VAL A 172 -10.41 -1.93 9.47
N ASN A 173 -11.37 -2.56 8.80
CA ASN A 173 -11.39 -2.68 7.34
C ASN A 173 -11.94 -1.42 6.64
N ASN A 174 -11.22 -0.30 6.78
CA ASN A 174 -11.54 0.98 6.13
C ASN A 174 -11.62 0.85 4.59
N ALA A 175 -10.89 -0.09 4.00
CA ALA A 175 -10.89 -0.32 2.55
C ALA A 175 -12.25 -0.81 2.03
N SER A 176 -13.02 -1.56 2.82
CA SER A 176 -14.38 -1.95 2.47
C SER A 176 -15.31 -0.73 2.44
N TYR A 177 -15.25 0.11 3.47
CA TYR A 177 -16.02 1.36 3.53
C TYR A 177 -15.70 2.29 2.35
N TYR A 178 -14.42 2.53 2.03
CA TYR A 178 -14.04 3.42 0.93
C TYR A 178 -14.56 2.92 -0.43
N ARG A 179 -14.43 1.62 -0.71
CA ARG A 179 -14.96 1.01 -1.94
C ARG A 179 -16.48 1.14 -2.03
N GLU A 180 -17.18 0.91 -0.92
CA GLU A 180 -18.64 0.99 -0.86
C GLU A 180 -19.14 2.43 -1.06
N THR A 181 -18.49 3.43 -0.46
CA THR A 181 -18.81 4.85 -0.70
C THR A 181 -18.64 5.23 -2.18
N VAL A 182 -17.52 4.83 -2.81
CA VAL A 182 -17.30 5.06 -4.25
C VAL A 182 -18.35 4.33 -5.10
N ARG A 183 -18.74 3.10 -4.74
CA ARG A 183 -19.78 2.33 -5.43
C ARG A 183 -21.16 3.01 -5.33
N LYS A 184 -21.53 3.49 -4.14
CA LYS A 184 -22.76 4.26 -3.90
C LYS A 184 -22.77 5.53 -4.73
N ALA A 185 -21.71 6.33 -4.70
CA ALA A 185 -21.61 7.54 -5.51
C ALA A 185 -21.75 7.29 -7.02
N LYS A 186 -21.07 6.27 -7.56
CA LYS A 186 -21.21 5.89 -8.98
C LYS A 186 -22.64 5.43 -9.32
N THR A 187 -23.30 4.71 -8.40
CA THR A 187 -24.69 4.26 -8.57
C THR A 187 -25.67 5.44 -8.54
N PHE A 188 -25.46 6.37 -7.61
CA PHE A 188 -26.24 7.61 -7.48
C PHE A 188 -26.11 8.51 -8.72
N ILE A 189 -24.89 8.72 -9.24
CA ILE A 189 -24.69 9.47 -10.49
C ILE A 189 -25.41 8.80 -11.66
N ARG A 190 -25.35 7.46 -11.76
CA ARG A 190 -26.04 6.71 -12.83
C ARG A 190 -27.56 6.82 -12.74
N LYS A 191 -28.13 6.78 -11.52
CA LYS A 191 -29.57 7.01 -11.25
C LYS A 191 -30.03 8.36 -11.80
N HIS A 192 -29.25 9.43 -11.60
CA HIS A 192 -29.67 10.79 -11.96
C HIS A 192 -29.28 11.24 -13.38
N THR A 193 -28.21 10.69 -13.96
CA THR A 193 -27.71 11.15 -15.28
C THR A 193 -27.91 10.13 -16.41
N GLY A 194 -28.24 8.88 -16.10
CA GLY A 194 -28.22 7.77 -17.06
C GLY A 194 -26.80 7.35 -17.51
N GLN A 195 -25.77 8.16 -17.23
CA GLN A 195 -24.39 7.91 -17.57
C GLN A 195 -23.68 7.12 -16.47
N THR A 196 -22.78 6.21 -16.87
CA THR A 196 -21.79 5.67 -15.94
C THR A 196 -20.59 6.62 -15.95
N PRO A 197 -20.13 7.16 -14.80
CA PRO A 197 -18.94 7.99 -14.76
C PRO A 197 -17.75 7.26 -15.39
N PRO A 198 -16.82 7.97 -16.07
CA PRO A 198 -15.62 7.37 -16.62
C PRO A 198 -14.93 6.54 -15.54
N GLN A 199 -14.61 5.29 -15.87
CA GLN A 199 -13.75 4.50 -15.00
C GLN A 199 -12.35 5.11 -15.12
N THR A 200 -11.94 5.81 -14.07
CA THR A 200 -10.59 6.30 -13.88
C THR A 200 -9.64 5.11 -13.94
N HIS A 201 -9.12 4.83 -15.13
CA HIS A 201 -8.14 3.77 -15.35
C HIS A 201 -6.91 4.07 -14.50
N ASP A 202 -6.67 3.20 -13.53
CA ASP A 202 -5.41 3.18 -12.80
C ASP A 202 -4.33 2.81 -13.82
N LYS A 203 -3.63 3.84 -14.35
CA LYS A 203 -2.56 3.70 -15.35
C LYS A 203 -1.32 3.08 -14.70
N GLY A 204 -1.43 1.81 -14.32
CA GLY A 204 -0.29 0.90 -14.34
C GLY A 204 0.10 0.70 -15.80
N SER A 205 1.20 1.32 -16.23
CA SER A 205 1.67 1.31 -17.60
C SER A 205 2.15 -0.08 -18.03
N SER A 206 1.25 -0.87 -18.61
CA SER A 206 1.63 -2.01 -19.45
C SER A 206 1.78 -1.51 -20.89
N GLU A 207 2.87 -0.79 -21.15
CA GLU A 207 3.27 -0.39 -22.49
C GLU A 207 4.22 -1.43 -23.09
N ILE A 208 3.71 -2.67 -23.23
CA ILE A 208 4.35 -3.67 -24.10
C ILE A 208 3.80 -3.41 -25.51
N SER A 209 4.39 -2.41 -26.17
CA SER A 209 4.12 -2.12 -27.57
C SER A 209 4.58 -3.32 -28.41
N GLY A 210 3.61 -4.08 -28.92
CA GLY A 210 3.85 -5.24 -29.76
C GLY A 210 4.37 -4.85 -31.14
N GLY A 211 5.67 -4.59 -31.25
CA GLY A 211 6.32 -4.29 -32.51
C GLY A 211 6.24 -5.49 -33.48
N LYS A 212 5.51 -5.32 -34.58
CA LYS A 212 5.67 -6.12 -35.80
C LYS A 212 6.12 -5.19 -36.93
N PRO A 213 7.08 -5.59 -37.79
CA PRO A 213 7.79 -4.65 -38.64
C PRO A 213 7.00 -4.34 -39.91
N ALA A 214 7.00 -3.06 -40.29
CA ALA A 214 6.73 -2.65 -41.66
C ALA A 214 8.08 -2.39 -42.34
N ALA A 215 8.41 -3.18 -43.35
CA ALA A 215 9.57 -2.94 -44.19
C ALA A 215 9.30 -1.77 -45.14
N LEU A 216 10.24 -0.85 -45.28
CA LEU A 216 10.44 -0.13 -46.53
C LEU A 216 11.91 0.30 -46.66
N VAL A 217 12.47 -0.01 -47.82
CA VAL A 217 13.85 0.23 -48.24
C VAL A 217 14.01 1.70 -48.65
N SER A 218 15.14 2.32 -48.30
CA SER A 218 15.94 3.16 -49.21
C SER A 218 17.30 3.50 -48.60
N ASP A 219 18.33 3.44 -49.45
CA ASP A 219 19.75 3.54 -49.08
C ASP A 219 20.24 4.98 -48.88
N SER A 220 21.25 5.17 -48.03
CA SER A 220 22.33 6.15 -48.29
C SER A 220 23.61 5.78 -47.53
N SER A 221 24.71 5.78 -48.29
CA SER A 221 26.09 5.36 -47.97
C SER A 221 26.87 6.22 -46.95
N GLY A 222 27.91 5.60 -46.35
CA GLY A 222 29.02 6.24 -45.59
C GLY A 222 29.28 5.52 -44.25
N ASP A 223 30.17 4.54 -44.10
CA ASP A 223 31.65 4.55 -44.26
C ASP A 223 32.34 5.53 -43.27
N THR A 224 33.36 5.20 -42.46
CA THR A 224 34.23 4.01 -42.27
C THR A 224 34.59 3.89 -40.77
N GLY A 225 35.02 2.72 -40.25
CA GLY A 225 35.59 2.66 -38.87
C GLY A 225 35.84 1.28 -38.26
N VAL A 226 36.93 0.59 -38.64
CA VAL A 226 37.27 -0.78 -38.19
C VAL A 226 38.39 -0.82 -37.14
N ARG A 227 38.22 -1.61 -36.06
CA ARG A 227 39.18 -2.44 -35.26
C ARG A 227 38.68 -2.57 -33.79
N HIS A 228 38.41 -3.76 -33.21
CA HIS A 228 39.32 -4.86 -32.81
C HIS A 228 40.48 -4.38 -31.90
N SER A 229 40.80 -4.93 -30.72
CA SER A 229 40.28 -5.99 -29.81
C SER A 229 40.95 -5.79 -28.43
N GLY A 230 40.65 -6.45 -27.29
CA GLY A 230 39.68 -7.49 -26.92
C GLY A 230 40.11 -8.21 -25.62
N GLY A 231 39.19 -8.86 -24.90
CA GLY A 231 39.40 -9.48 -23.56
C GLY A 231 38.92 -8.57 -22.40
N GLY A 232 38.32 -9.07 -21.32
CA GLY A 232 37.93 -10.45 -20.96
C GLY A 232 37.70 -10.55 -19.43
N GLU A 233 36.80 -11.43 -18.98
CA GLU A 233 36.61 -11.83 -17.56
C GLU A 233 36.09 -10.75 -16.55
N ILE A 234 35.18 -10.98 -15.60
CA ILE A 234 34.25 -12.08 -15.25
C ILE A 234 32.89 -11.44 -14.91
N VAL A 235 31.77 -12.00 -15.39
CA VAL A 235 30.42 -11.67 -14.89
C VAL A 235 30.02 -12.72 -13.83
N PRO A 236 29.68 -12.34 -12.59
CA PRO A 236 29.12 -13.28 -11.63
C PRO A 236 27.63 -13.51 -11.91
N ASP A 237 27.28 -14.72 -12.34
CA ASP A 237 25.89 -15.18 -12.36
C ASP A 237 25.32 -15.25 -10.93
N SER A 238 24.19 -14.58 -10.70
CA SER A 238 23.30 -14.90 -9.56
C SER A 238 21.89 -14.32 -9.74
N ASP A 239 21.17 -14.72 -10.80
CA ASP A 239 19.76 -14.36 -11.00
C ASP A 239 18.78 -15.23 -10.17
N SER A 240 19.25 -15.76 -9.03
CA SER A 240 18.48 -16.63 -8.12
C SER A 240 17.36 -15.89 -7.37
N GLY A 241 17.31 -14.56 -7.45
CA GLY A 241 16.35 -13.73 -6.71
C GLY A 241 15.02 -13.46 -7.41
N ASN A 242 14.90 -13.81 -8.70
CA ASN A 242 13.78 -13.37 -9.55
C ASN A 242 12.82 -14.49 -9.97
N GLU A 243 13.17 -15.77 -9.76
CA GLU A 243 12.33 -16.91 -10.13
C GLU A 243 11.04 -16.98 -9.30
N MET A 244 11.10 -16.73 -7.99
CA MET A 244 9.93 -16.82 -7.10
C MET A 244 8.81 -15.81 -7.46
N MET A 245 9.14 -14.65 -8.03
CA MET A 245 8.12 -13.72 -8.56
C MET A 245 7.56 -14.13 -9.92
N ARG A 246 8.31 -14.90 -10.73
CA ARG A 246 7.77 -15.52 -11.96
C ARG A 246 6.89 -16.73 -11.66
N GLU A 247 7.20 -17.49 -10.61
CA GLU A 247 6.42 -18.67 -10.22
C GLU A 247 5.03 -18.25 -9.69
N LEU A 248 4.96 -17.27 -8.78
CA LEU A 248 3.68 -16.73 -8.26
C LEU A 248 2.77 -16.06 -9.32
N LEU A 249 3.31 -15.64 -10.47
CA LEU A 249 2.53 -15.08 -11.57
C LEU A 249 2.14 -16.11 -12.64
N ASN A 250 2.83 -17.26 -12.71
CA ASN A 250 2.51 -18.37 -13.59
C ASN A 250 1.74 -19.50 -12.88
N ASP A 251 1.35 -19.30 -11.62
CA ASP A 251 0.76 -20.34 -10.79
C ASP A 251 -0.65 -20.75 -11.26
N ARG A 252 -0.67 -21.70 -12.20
CA ARG A 252 -1.83 -22.37 -12.81
C ARG A 252 -2.79 -23.00 -11.79
N VAL A 253 -2.39 -23.07 -10.52
CA VAL A 253 -3.19 -23.53 -9.39
C VAL A 253 -4.42 -22.65 -9.15
N LEU A 254 -4.37 -21.34 -9.42
CA LEU A 254 -5.54 -20.46 -9.30
C LEU A 254 -6.48 -20.49 -10.52
N SER A 255 -6.03 -21.01 -11.68
CA SER A 255 -6.87 -21.11 -12.88
C SER A 255 -7.92 -22.21 -12.76
N LYS A 256 -7.55 -23.36 -12.18
CA LYS A 256 -8.44 -24.54 -12.05
C LYS A 256 -9.71 -24.26 -11.23
N PRO A 257 -9.66 -23.63 -10.03
CA PRO A 257 -10.85 -23.28 -9.27
C PRO A 257 -11.79 -22.32 -10.02
N LEU A 258 -11.24 -21.41 -10.82
CA LEU A 258 -12.03 -20.44 -11.59
C LEU A 258 -12.77 -21.10 -12.76
N GLU A 259 -12.10 -21.97 -13.51
CA GLU A 259 -12.68 -22.77 -14.59
C GLU A 259 -13.79 -23.70 -14.06
N GLU A 260 -13.55 -24.39 -12.93
CA GLU A 260 -14.59 -25.20 -12.27
C GLU A 260 -15.79 -24.38 -11.79
N ALA A 261 -15.56 -23.21 -11.18
CA ALA A 261 -16.63 -22.33 -10.74
C ALA A 261 -17.46 -21.84 -11.92
N ARG A 262 -16.82 -21.54 -13.06
CA ARG A 262 -17.48 -21.13 -14.30
C ARG A 262 -18.32 -22.27 -14.89
N ALA A 263 -17.78 -23.48 -14.98
CA ALA A 263 -18.51 -24.65 -15.47
C ALA A 263 -19.73 -25.00 -14.59
N LYS A 264 -19.60 -24.88 -13.26
CA LYS A 264 -20.72 -25.06 -12.32
C LYS A 264 -21.80 -23.98 -12.51
N ALA A 265 -21.42 -22.72 -12.74
CA ALA A 265 -22.36 -21.64 -13.00
C ALA A 265 -23.14 -21.85 -14.32
N THR A 266 -22.46 -22.21 -15.42
CA THR A 266 -23.13 -22.48 -16.71
C THR A 266 -24.11 -23.65 -16.62
N LYS A 267 -23.77 -24.72 -15.91
CA LYS A 267 -24.67 -25.86 -15.69
C LYS A 267 -25.92 -25.51 -14.88
N ILE A 268 -25.81 -24.59 -13.92
CA ILE A 268 -26.97 -24.05 -13.19
C ILE A 268 -27.85 -23.21 -14.13
N GLU A 269 -27.24 -22.42 -15.02
CA GLU A 269 -27.98 -21.60 -15.98
C GLU A 269 -28.71 -22.42 -17.05
N GLU A 270 -28.17 -23.57 -17.49
CA GLU A 270 -28.90 -24.53 -18.34
C GLU A 270 -30.11 -25.14 -17.63
N ILE A 271 -29.95 -25.60 -16.38
CA ILE A 271 -31.05 -26.17 -15.56
C ILE A 271 -32.18 -25.14 -15.33
N LEU A 272 -31.86 -23.84 -15.32
CA LEU A 272 -32.85 -22.76 -15.17
C LEU A 272 -33.48 -22.31 -16.50
N ARG A 273 -33.05 -22.86 -17.65
CA ARG A 273 -33.55 -22.50 -18.99
C ARG A 273 -34.34 -23.61 -19.68
N ASP A 274 -34.25 -24.87 -19.23
CA ASP A 274 -35.19 -25.93 -19.60
C ASP A 274 -36.40 -25.91 -18.63
N PRO A 275 -37.64 -25.67 -19.12
CA PRO A 275 -38.85 -25.61 -18.31
C PRO A 275 -39.50 -26.98 -18.01
#